data_AF-A0A935MBS9-F1
#
_entry.id   AF-A0A935MBS9-F1
#
_cell.length_a   1.000
_cell.length_b   1.000
_cell.length_c   1.000
_cell.angle_alpha   90.00
_cell.angle_beta   90.00
_cell.angle_gamma   90.00
#
_symmetry.space_group_name_H-M   'P 1'
#
loop_
_entity.id
_entity.type
_entity.pdbx_description
1 polymer ?
#
loop_
_entity_poly.entity_id
_entity_poly.type
_entity_poly.pdbx_seq_one_letter_code
_entity_poly.pdbx_strand_id
1 'polypeptide(L)'
;MREVGILKVTKKPAQRVKHVPQRTCVGCRETLPKRQMVRIVRTDNGVRVDPTGKAAGRGAYLHDQRDCWVRGLRGALAHALKAELTADDRARLEEFINTLPLDGAEASN
;
A
#
# COMPACT_ATOMS: atom_id res chain seq x y z
N MET A 1 -54.65 11.20 -38.53
CA MET A 1 -53.31 10.70 -38.89
C MET A 1 -52.43 10.86 -37.65
N ARG A 2 -52.07 9.76 -36.96
CA ARG A 2 -51.30 9.77 -35.70
C ARG A 2 -49.85 9.39 -36.02
N GLU A 3 -48.91 10.33 -35.86
CA GLU A 3 -47.48 10.04 -35.92
C GLU A 3 -47.02 9.44 -34.59
N VAL A 4 -46.60 8.18 -34.63
CA VAL A 4 -45.95 7.49 -33.50
C VAL A 4 -44.46 7.80 -33.55
N GLY A 5 -44.01 8.71 -32.68
CA GLY A 5 -42.61 9.03 -32.48
C GLY A 5 -41.85 7.87 -31.82
N ILE A 6 -40.90 7.28 -32.55
CA ILE A 6 -40.01 6.24 -32.04
C ILE A 6 -38.93 6.90 -31.17
N LEU A 7 -39.01 6.69 -29.85
CA LEU A 7 -37.97 7.06 -28.89
C LEU A 7 -36.71 6.21 -29.15
N LYS A 8 -35.66 6.84 -29.69
CA LYS A 8 -34.34 6.22 -29.85
C LYS A 8 -33.69 6.03 -28.47
N VAL A 9 -33.68 4.78 -27.97
CA VAL A 9 -32.96 4.40 -26.76
C VAL A 9 -31.46 4.29 -27.07
N THR A 10 -30.66 5.27 -26.67
CA THR A 10 -29.20 5.20 -26.77
C THR A 10 -28.64 4.36 -25.63
N LYS A 11 -28.06 3.18 -25.92
CA LYS A 11 -27.41 2.31 -24.93
C LYS A 11 -26.19 3.02 -24.33
N LYS A 12 -26.16 3.19 -23.01
CA LYS A 12 -25.02 3.73 -22.25
C LYS A 12 -23.87 2.70 -22.23
N PRO A 13 -22.62 3.08 -22.52
CA PRO A 13 -21.51 2.12 -22.54
C PRO A 13 -21.23 1.57 -21.13
N ALA A 14 -21.00 0.25 -21.04
CA ALA A 14 -20.69 -0.43 -19.79
C ALA A 14 -19.31 0.02 -19.26
N GLN A 15 -19.28 0.47 -18.01
CA GLN A 15 -18.05 0.97 -17.38
C GLN A 15 -17.12 -0.22 -17.07
N ARG A 16 -15.92 -0.25 -17.68
CA ARG A 16 -14.93 -1.30 -17.42
C ARG A 16 -14.44 -1.19 -15.97
N VAL A 17 -14.62 -2.27 -15.20
CA VAL A 17 -14.06 -2.40 -13.85
C VAL A 17 -12.53 -2.30 -13.96
N LYS A 18 -11.94 -1.29 -13.34
CA LYS A 18 -10.49 -1.08 -13.37
C LYS A 18 -9.82 -2.13 -12.48
N HIS A 19 -8.78 -2.78 -12.99
CA HIS A 19 -7.96 -3.70 -12.20
C HIS A 19 -7.37 -2.98 -10.97
N VAL A 20 -7.55 -3.59 -9.80
CA VAL A 20 -6.99 -3.08 -8.54
C VAL A 20 -5.63 -3.74 -8.32
N PRO A 21 -4.52 -2.97 -8.38
CA PRO A 21 -3.19 -3.54 -8.21
C PRO A 21 -3.02 -4.17 -6.82
N GLN A 22 -2.59 -5.43 -6.80
CA GLN A 22 -2.21 -6.15 -5.58
C GLN A 22 -0.72 -5.97 -5.29
N ARG A 23 -0.33 -6.03 -4.02
CA ARG A 23 1.07 -5.94 -3.57
C ARG A 23 1.32 -7.02 -2.53
N THR A 24 2.57 -7.46 -2.43
CA THR A 24 3.00 -8.47 -1.47
C THR A 24 3.68 -7.80 -0.29
N CYS A 25 3.24 -8.12 0.92
CA CYS A 25 3.88 -7.68 2.15
C CYS A 25 5.26 -8.32 2.27
N VAL A 26 6.31 -7.53 2.45
CA VAL A 26 7.67 -8.09 2.60
C VAL A 26 7.87 -8.79 3.96
N GLY A 27 7.02 -8.49 4.95
CA GLY A 27 7.05 -9.09 6.29
C GLY A 27 6.37 -10.45 6.36
N CYS A 28 5.08 -10.55 5.99
CA CYS A 28 4.31 -11.79 6.08
C CYS A 28 4.15 -12.56 4.76
N ARG A 29 4.55 -11.99 3.62
CA ARG A 29 4.44 -12.57 2.25
C ARG A 29 3.00 -12.70 1.72
N GLU A 30 1.98 -12.30 2.46
CA GLU A 30 0.60 -12.22 1.96
C GLU A 30 0.39 -11.02 1.03
N THR A 31 -0.70 -11.06 0.27
CA THR A 31 -1.04 -10.03 -0.71
C THR A 31 -2.30 -9.25 -0.32
N LEU A 32 -2.25 -7.93 -0.48
CA LEU A 32 -3.40 -7.05 -0.31
C LEU A 32 -3.48 -6.01 -1.44
N PRO A 33 -4.66 -5.38 -1.63
CA PRO A 33 -4.80 -4.24 -2.52
C PRO A 33 -3.81 -3.14 -2.13
N LYS A 34 -3.18 -2.49 -3.13
CA LYS A 34 -2.19 -1.41 -2.92
C LYS A 34 -2.64 -0.35 -1.89
N ARG A 35 -3.94 -0.04 -1.83
CA ARG A 35 -4.50 1.00 -0.96
C ARG A 35 -4.57 0.62 0.52
N GLN A 36 -4.47 -0.66 0.84
CA GLN A 36 -4.47 -1.20 2.22
C GLN A 36 -3.04 -1.49 2.71
N MET A 37 -2.02 -0.99 2.02
CA MET A 37 -0.63 -1.28 2.35
C MET A 37 0.16 0.01 2.50
N VAL A 38 1.08 -0.01 3.45
CA VAL A 38 2.01 1.08 3.67
C VAL A 38 3.21 0.89 2.75
N ARG A 39 3.51 1.91 1.95
CA ARG A 39 4.72 1.93 1.12
C ARG A 39 5.88 2.50 1.92
N ILE A 40 7.03 1.83 1.84
CA ILE A 40 8.32 2.31 2.34
C ILE A 40 9.23 2.48 1.12
N VAL A 41 9.99 3.57 1.07
CA VAL A 41 10.87 3.90 -0.06
C VAL A 41 12.28 4.20 0.42
N ARG A 42 13.27 3.71 -0.33
CA ARG A 42 14.66 4.12 -0.20
C ARG A 42 14.91 5.33 -1.09
N THR A 43 15.31 6.43 -0.47
CA THR A 43 15.71 7.69 -1.11
C THR A 43 17.19 7.97 -0.83
N ASP A 44 17.72 9.04 -1.42
CA ASP A 44 19.10 9.47 -1.17
C ASP A 44 19.32 9.90 0.29
N ASN A 45 18.26 10.33 0.99
CA ASN A 45 18.30 10.72 2.40
C ASN A 45 17.93 9.56 3.35
N GLY A 46 18.00 8.31 2.88
CA GLY A 46 17.66 7.13 3.66
C GLY A 46 16.25 6.59 3.40
N VAL A 47 15.79 5.74 4.31
CA VAL A 47 14.55 4.96 4.19
C VAL A 47 13.42 5.62 4.97
N ARG A 48 12.25 5.77 4.34
CA ARG A 48 11.09 6.43 4.94
C ARG A 48 9.76 5.86 4.45
N VAL A 49 8.70 6.11 5.22
CA VAL A 49 7.32 5.86 4.79
C VAL A 49 6.93 6.84 3.68
N ASP A 50 6.24 6.35 2.65
CA ASP A 50 5.70 7.16 1.56
C ASP A 50 4.18 6.96 1.41
N PRO A 51 3.36 7.78 2.11
CA PRO A 51 1.91 7.73 1.98
C PRO A 51 1.41 8.11 0.58
N THR A 52 2.19 8.89 -0.17
CA THR A 52 1.79 9.39 -1.49
C THR A 52 1.91 8.32 -2.58
N GLY A 53 2.82 7.37 -2.38
CA GLY A 53 3.20 6.38 -3.38
C GLY A 53 3.92 6.97 -4.60
N LYS A 54 4.38 8.22 -4.53
CA LYS A 54 5.00 8.98 -5.63
C LYS A 54 6.49 9.24 -5.42
N ALA A 55 7.02 9.01 -4.22
CA ALA A 55 8.42 9.27 -3.94
C ALA A 55 9.33 8.40 -4.85
N ALA A 56 10.35 9.03 -5.43
CA ALA A 56 11.34 8.37 -6.27
C ALA A 56 12.18 7.38 -5.46
N GLY A 57 12.60 6.29 -6.10
CA GLY A 57 13.43 5.26 -5.50
C GLY A 57 12.77 3.89 -5.38
N ARG A 58 13.53 2.92 -4.87
CA ARG A 58 13.07 1.54 -4.70
C ARG A 58 12.10 1.47 -3.54
N GLY A 59 10.92 0.91 -3.77
CA GLY A 59 9.88 0.78 -2.75
C GLY A 59 9.58 -0.67 -2.37
N ALA A 60 9.11 -0.85 -1.15
CA ALA A 60 8.58 -2.08 -0.58
C ALA A 60 7.23 -1.79 0.11
N TYR A 61 6.46 -2.83 0.40
CA TYR A 61 5.16 -2.71 1.04
C TYR A 61 5.07 -3.59 2.29
N LEU A 62 4.41 -3.08 3.32
CA LEU A 62 4.02 -3.79 4.53
C LEU A 62 2.52 -3.54 4.79
N HIS A 63 1.85 -4.45 5.49
CA HIS A 63 0.53 -4.15 6.04
C HIS A 63 0.63 -3.08 7.14
N ASP A 64 -0.49 -2.45 7.46
CA ASP A 64 -0.68 -1.56 8.60
C ASP A 64 -0.83 -2.32 9.94
N GLN A 65 -0.06 -3.39 10.11
CA GLN A 65 -0.07 -4.28 11.27
C GLN A 65 1.33 -4.37 11.87
N ARG A 66 1.47 -4.18 13.19
CA ARG A 66 2.78 -4.11 13.86
C ARG A 66 3.62 -5.36 13.60
N ASP A 67 2.97 -6.52 13.62
CA ASP A 67 3.59 -7.81 13.34
C ASP A 67 4.32 -7.86 11.98
N CYS A 68 3.74 -7.26 10.94
CA CYS A 68 4.38 -7.17 9.62
C CYS A 68 5.66 -6.32 9.65
N TRP A 69 5.66 -5.25 10.44
CA TRP A 69 6.80 -4.35 10.60
C TRP A 69 7.92 -4.97 11.41
N VAL A 70 7.60 -5.62 12.52
CA VAL A 70 8.58 -6.36 13.34
C VAL A 70 9.30 -7.42 12.48
N ARG A 71 8.55 -8.22 11.71
CA ARG A 71 9.13 -9.21 10.79
C ARG A 71 9.95 -8.54 9.68
N GLY A 72 9.46 -7.44 9.12
CA GLY A 72 10.14 -6.67 8.08
C GLY A 72 11.50 -6.10 8.52
N LEU A 73 11.56 -5.50 9.72
CA LEU A 73 12.75 -4.84 10.27
C LEU A 73 13.87 -5.80 10.67
N ARG A 74 13.57 -7.10 10.82
CA ARG A 74 14.58 -8.16 11.04
C ARG A 74 15.45 -8.42 9.81
N GLY A 75 15.07 -7.93 8.63
CA GLY A 75 15.95 -7.96 7.44
C GLY A 75 15.23 -7.99 6.10
N ALA A 76 13.98 -8.46 6.05
CA ALA A 76 13.23 -8.56 4.80
C ALA A 76 13.04 -7.21 4.10
N LEU A 77 12.83 -6.14 4.88
CA LEU A 77 12.68 -4.78 4.36
C LEU A 77 14.00 -4.26 3.76
N ALA A 78 15.11 -4.41 4.47
CA ALA A 78 16.45 -4.02 4.01
C ALA A 78 16.79 -4.70 2.66
N HIS A 79 16.56 -6.02 2.59
CA HIS A 79 16.74 -6.80 1.36
C HIS A 79 15.81 -6.32 0.22
N ALA A 80 14.53 -6.11 0.50
CA ALA A 80 13.55 -5.62 -0.48
C ALA A 80 13.83 -4.19 -0.97
N LEU A 81 14.53 -3.37 -0.18
CA LEU A 81 14.95 -2.03 -0.56
C LEU A 81 16.37 -1.98 -1.14
N LYS A 82 17.15 -3.07 -1.05
CA LYS A 82 18.59 -3.10 -1.39
C LYS A 82 19.34 -2.01 -0.61
N ALA A 83 19.02 -1.84 0.67
CA ALA A 83 19.61 -0.83 1.53
C ALA A 83 19.98 -1.42 2.88
N GLU A 84 21.00 -0.85 3.50
CA GLU A 84 21.22 -0.98 4.93
C GLU A 84 20.31 0.02 5.65
N LEU A 85 19.67 -0.43 6.73
CA LEU A 85 18.84 0.44 7.57
C LEU A 85 19.72 1.02 8.67
N THR A 86 20.01 2.32 8.59
CA THR A 86 20.75 3.05 9.61
C THR A 86 19.97 3.14 10.92
N ALA A 87 20.63 3.54 12.01
CA ALA A 87 19.96 3.77 13.29
C ALA A 87 18.84 4.81 13.15
N ASP A 88 19.09 5.90 12.40
CA ASP A 88 18.09 6.94 12.16
C ASP A 88 16.91 6.42 11.32
N ASP A 89 17.16 5.59 10.31
CA ASP A 89 16.09 4.97 9.53
C ASP A 89 15.21 4.09 10.43
N ARG A 90 15.81 3.30 11.31
CA ARG A 90 15.08 2.45 12.26
C ARG A 90 14.24 3.28 13.21
N ALA A 91 14.81 4.32 13.81
CA ALA A 91 14.08 5.20 14.73
C ALA A 91 12.84 5.84 14.07
N ARG A 92 12.98 6.35 12.83
CA ARG A 92 11.85 6.91 12.08
C ARG A 92 10.77 5.87 11.76
N LEU A 93 11.17 4.65 11.40
CA LEU A 93 10.22 3.56 11.13
C LEU A 93 9.54 3.08 12.41
N GLU A 94 10.25 3.05 13.55
CA GLU A 94 9.70 2.71 14.87
C GLU A 94 8.68 3.74 15.35
N GLU A 95 8.93 5.03 15.12
CA GLU A 95 7.95 6.09 15.38
C GLU A 95 6.65 5.83 14.61
N PHE A 96 6.74 5.44 13.33
CA PHE A 96 5.57 5.05 12.55
C PHE A 96 4.87 3.81 13.14
N ILE A 97 5.62 2.76 13.53
CA ILE A 97 5.05 1.54 14.13
C ILE A 97 4.23 1.87 15.39
N ASN A 98 4.67 2.84 16.18
CA ASN A 98 3.98 3.25 17.39
C ASN A 98 2.60 3.88 17.11
N THR A 99 2.36 4.38 15.89
CA THR A 99 1.05 4.89 15.46
C THR A 99 0.10 3.80 14.99
N LEU A 100 0.60 2.58 14.73
CA LEU A 100 -0.23 1.46 14.26
C LEU A 100 -1.04 0.86 15.42
N PRO A 101 -2.24 0.33 15.16
CA PRO A 101 -2.99 -0.41 16.16
C PRO A 101 -2.18 -1.59 16.71
N LEU A 102 -2.43 -1.96 17.96
CA LEU A 102 -1.92 -3.22 18.50
C LEU A 102 -2.62 -4.38 17.79
N ASP A 103 -1.88 -5.42 17.44
CA ASP A 103 -2.41 -6.56 16.69
C ASP A 103 -3.61 -7.18 17.44
N GLY A 104 -4.73 -7.37 16.74
CA GLY A 104 -6.00 -7.86 17.31
C GLY A 104 -7.06 -6.78 17.57
N ALA A 105 -6.74 -5.49 17.42
CA ALA A 105 -7.76 -4.45 17.30
C ALA A 105 -8.27 -4.42 15.84
N GLU A 106 -9.19 -5.34 15.52
CA GLU A 106 -9.85 -5.35 14.22
C GLU A 106 -10.45 -3.98 13.93
N ALA A 107 -10.12 -3.42 12.76
CA ALA A 107 -10.86 -2.31 12.19
C ALA A 107 -12.25 -2.83 11.79
N SER A 108 -13.13 -2.94 12.78
CA SER A 108 -14.57 -3.08 12.59
C SER A 108 -15.04 -1.87 11.79
N ASN A 109 -15.44 -2.08 10.55
CA ASN A 109 -16.32 -1.17 9.83
C ASN A 109 -17.17 -1.94 8.82
#